data_AF-A0A355SFM8-F1
#
_entry.id   AF-A0A355SFM8-F1
#
_cell.length_a   1.000
_cell.length_b   1.000
_cell.length_c   1.000
_cell.angle_alpha   90.00
_cell.angle_beta   90.00
_cell.angle_gamma   90.00
#
_symmetry.space_group_name_H-M   'P 1'
#
loop_
_entity.id
_entity.type
_entity.pdbx_description
1 polymer ?
#
loop_
_entity_poly.entity_id
_entity_poly.type
_entity_poly.pdbx_seq_one_letter_code
_entity_poly.pdbx_strand_id
1 'polypeptide(L)'
;MMQKDRKMQWFESGIECRVAKSDSFLTNISRGGYALSLDEALDKAFNCSSDREDIKKKIHDLCIDTCVRLDKTGHHFAELGIDIAIDENKKLYIIEVNVFPSFKGFKMMNRDTYLSIRYTPILYASYLAGF
;
A
#
# COMPACT_ATOMS: atom_id res chain seq x y z
N MET A 1 -1.34 -0.54 1.19
CA MET A 1 -2.09 -1.44 2.09
C MET A 1 -3.50 -1.48 1.57
N MET A 2 -3.98 -2.68 1.23
CA MET A 2 -5.35 -2.89 0.75
C MET A 2 -6.11 -3.71 1.78
N GLN A 3 -7.32 -3.31 2.13
CA GLN A 3 -8.17 -4.05 3.07
C GLN A 3 -9.61 -4.08 2.58
N LYS A 4 -10.38 -5.07 3.04
CA LYS A 4 -11.83 -5.11 2.85
C LYS A 4 -12.54 -4.40 3.99
N ASP A 5 -13.52 -3.57 3.63
CA ASP A 5 -14.42 -2.95 4.60
C ASP A 5 -15.55 -3.92 5.02
N ARG A 6 -16.46 -3.46 5.89
CA ARG A 6 -17.63 -4.24 6.32
C ARG A 6 -18.64 -4.54 5.20
N LYS A 7 -18.46 -4.00 3.99
CA LYS A 7 -19.27 -4.33 2.80
C LYS A 7 -18.53 -5.32 1.89
N MET A 8 -17.40 -5.87 2.36
CA MET A 8 -16.52 -6.74 1.60
C MET A 8 -15.88 -6.07 0.38
N GLN A 9 -15.81 -4.74 0.36
CA GLN A 9 -15.23 -3.97 -0.73
C GLN A 9 -13.77 -3.63 -0.42
N TRP A 10 -12.89 -3.85 -1.39
CA TRP A 10 -11.49 -3.44 -1.30
C TRP A 10 -11.36 -1.93 -1.29
N PHE A 11 -10.53 -1.42 -0.40
CA PHE A 11 -10.11 -0.03 -0.38
C PHE A 11 -8.64 0.10 0.01
N GLU A 12 -8.05 1.23 -0.33
CA GLU A 12 -6.69 1.60 0.07
C GLU A 12 -6.73 2.19 1.48
N SER A 13 -6.20 1.46 2.47
CA SER A 13 -6.11 1.94 3.85
C SER A 13 -4.89 2.85 4.09
N GLY A 14 -3.94 2.85 3.16
CA GLY A 14 -2.77 3.72 3.21
C GLY A 14 -1.61 3.21 2.36
N ILE A 15 -0.75 4.15 1.96
CA ILE A 15 0.48 3.89 1.22
C ILE A 15 1.67 4.35 2.07
N GLU A 16 2.66 3.46 2.21
CA GLU A 16 3.96 3.77 2.79
C GLU A 16 4.98 3.69 1.66
N CYS A 17 5.66 4.80 1.35
CA CYS A 17 6.76 4.79 0.40
C CYS A 17 8.08 4.62 1.15
N ARG A 18 8.91 3.67 0.71
CA ARG A 18 10.22 3.41 1.30
C ARG A 18 11.31 3.81 0.32
N VAL A 19 12.21 4.69 0.75
CA VAL A 19 13.34 5.13 -0.07
C VAL A 19 14.61 4.45 0.44
N ALA A 20 15.38 3.88 -0.48
CA ALA A 20 16.67 3.29 -0.18
C ALA A 20 17.69 4.38 0.15
N LYS A 21 18.64 4.08 1.04
CA LYS A 21 19.75 4.99 1.33
C LYS A 21 20.62 5.15 0.08
N SER A 22 21.26 6.31 -0.08
CA SER A 22 22.11 6.67 -1.24
C SER A 22 23.13 5.60 -1.67
N ASP A 23 23.60 4.78 -0.72
CA ASP A 23 24.61 3.73 -0.93
C ASP A 23 24.03 2.30 -0.85
N SER A 24 22.71 2.15 -0.98
CA SER A 24 22.02 0.86 -0.85
C SER A 24 20.91 0.73 -1.88
N PHE A 25 20.81 -0.44 -2.52
CA PHE A 25 19.67 -0.78 -3.37
C PHE A 25 18.45 -1.26 -2.55
N LEU A 26 18.64 -1.53 -1.26
CA LEU A 26 17.58 -2.01 -0.36
C LEU A 26 16.89 -0.84 0.33
N THR A 27 15.56 -0.78 0.19
CA THR A 27 14.65 0.20 0.81
C THR A 27 14.27 -0.13 2.25
N ASN A 28 14.91 -1.14 2.86
CA ASN A 28 14.53 -1.60 4.19
C ASN A 28 14.86 -0.54 5.25
N ILE A 29 13.84 -0.06 5.97
CA ILE A 29 13.95 0.99 6.99
C ILE A 29 14.94 0.57 8.09
N SER A 30 15.00 -0.73 8.42
CA SER A 30 15.96 -1.25 9.40
C SER A 30 17.44 -1.15 8.98
N ARG A 31 17.71 -0.83 7.70
CA ARG A 31 19.06 -0.63 7.15
C ARG A 31 19.35 0.84 6.79
N GLY A 32 18.57 1.78 7.33
CA GLY A 32 18.78 3.22 7.17
C GLY A 32 18.03 3.84 5.98
N GLY A 33 17.07 3.11 5.39
CA GLY A 33 16.02 3.73 4.57
C GLY A 33 15.07 4.55 5.44
N TYR A 34 14.31 5.44 4.83
CA TYR A 34 13.31 6.25 5.52
C TYR A 34 11.96 6.19 4.79
N ALA A 35 10.88 6.41 5.53
CA ALA A 35 9.52 6.42 5.02
C ALA A 35 9.13 7.83 4.56
N LEU A 36 8.40 7.91 3.46
CA LEU A 36 7.78 9.12 2.93
C LEU A 36 6.30 8.87 2.67
N SER A 37 5.52 9.95 2.66
CA SER A 37 4.23 9.92 1.98
C SER A 37 4.42 9.72 0.47
N LEU A 38 3.37 9.27 -0.22
CA LEU A 38 3.42 9.10 -1.66
C LEU A 38 3.68 10.42 -2.38
N ASP A 39 3.09 11.52 -1.91
CA ASP A 39 3.31 12.84 -2.50
C ASP A 39 4.79 13.27 -2.37
N GLU A 40 5.37 13.16 -1.18
CA GLU A 40 6.80 13.48 -0.98
C GLU A 40 7.73 12.58 -1.81
N ALA A 41 7.39 11.29 -1.95
CA ALA A 41 8.17 10.35 -2.74
C ALA A 41 8.13 10.70 -4.24
N LEU A 42 6.94 11.02 -4.77
CA LEU A 42 6.77 11.42 -6.16
C LEU A 42 7.43 12.77 -6.45
N ASP A 43 7.28 13.75 -5.55
CA ASP A 43 7.89 15.06 -5.70
C ASP A 43 9.43 14.95 -5.72
N LYS A 44 10.00 14.11 -4.86
CA LYS A 44 11.45 13.86 -4.81
C LYS A 44 11.96 13.06 -6.02
N ALA A 45 11.19 12.12 -6.54
CA ALA A 45 11.59 11.28 -7.67
C ALA A 45 11.44 11.99 -9.02
N PHE A 46 10.41 12.82 -9.18
CA PHE A 46 9.99 13.37 -10.47
C PHE A 46 9.94 14.91 -10.52
N ASN A 47 10.45 15.61 -9.49
CA ASN A 47 10.53 17.08 -9.41
C ASN A 47 9.16 17.79 -9.58
N CYS A 48 8.16 17.40 -8.79
CA CYS A 48 6.82 18.00 -8.78
C CYS A 48 6.17 18.04 -10.18
N SER A 49 6.15 16.91 -10.89
CA SER A 49 5.57 16.82 -12.23
C SER A 49 4.05 16.97 -12.22
N SER A 50 3.50 17.53 -13.30
CA SER A 50 2.05 17.77 -13.45
C SER A 50 1.21 16.49 -13.49
N ASP A 51 1.83 15.33 -13.68
CA ASP A 51 1.18 14.01 -13.76
C ASP A 51 1.15 13.25 -12.42
N ARG A 52 1.47 13.91 -11.30
CA ARG A 52 1.45 13.29 -9.97
C ARG A 52 0.12 12.60 -9.66
N GLU A 53 -1.00 13.28 -9.86
CA GLU A 53 -2.33 12.71 -9.58
C GLU A 53 -2.65 11.54 -10.53
N ASP A 54 -2.18 11.58 -11.78
CA ASP A 54 -2.33 10.46 -12.71
C ASP A 54 -1.54 9.23 -12.27
N ILE A 55 -0.32 9.43 -11.74
CA ILE A 55 0.49 8.33 -11.19
C ILE A 55 -0.22 7.73 -9.97
N LYS A 56 -0.70 8.57 -9.04
CA LYS A 56 -1.44 8.11 -7.85
C LYS A 56 -2.67 7.30 -8.24
N LYS A 57 -3.44 7.80 -9.22
CA LYS A 57 -4.60 7.08 -9.76
C LYS A 57 -4.20 5.73 -10.37
N LYS A 58 -3.13 5.68 -11.17
CA LYS A 58 -2.64 4.41 -11.77
C LYS A 58 -2.20 3.42 -10.71
N ILE A 59 -1.54 3.86 -9.63
CA ILE A 59 -1.16 3.01 -8.49
C ILE A 59 -2.42 2.45 -7.83
N HIS A 60 -3.40 3.31 -7.53
CA HIS A 60 -4.66 2.90 -6.92
C HIS A 60 -5.41 1.87 -7.78
N ASP A 61 -5.58 2.17 -9.07
CA ASP A 61 -6.26 1.28 -10.02
C ASP A 61 -5.54 -0.09 -10.13
N LEU A 62 -4.21 -0.08 -10.19
CA LEU A 62 -3.39 -1.30 -10.21
C LEU A 62 -3.59 -2.15 -8.94
N CYS A 63 -3.59 -1.52 -7.77
CA CYS A 63 -3.83 -2.19 -6.50
C CYS A 63 -5.22 -2.83 -6.44
N ILE A 64 -6.26 -2.09 -6.85
CA ILE A 64 -7.64 -2.59 -6.87
C ILE A 64 -7.79 -3.75 -7.87
N ASP A 65 -7.28 -3.62 -9.09
CA ASP A 65 -7.34 -4.70 -10.10
C ASP A 65 -6.63 -5.96 -9.60
N THR A 66 -5.48 -5.81 -8.94
CA THR A 66 -4.74 -6.91 -8.32
C THR A 66 -5.59 -7.63 -7.26
N CYS A 67 -6.22 -6.88 -6.35
CA CYS A 67 -7.08 -7.44 -5.32
C CYS A 67 -8.29 -8.20 -5.91
N VAL A 68 -8.96 -7.59 -6.90
CA VAL A 68 -10.11 -8.19 -7.58
C VAL A 68 -9.72 -9.46 -8.34
N ARG A 69 -8.52 -9.50 -8.95
CA ARG A 69 -8.02 -10.72 -9.60
C ARG A 69 -7.70 -11.82 -8.59
N LEU A 70 -7.13 -11.48 -7.44
CA LEU A 70 -6.84 -12.45 -6.38
C LEU A 70 -8.11 -13.05 -5.78
N ASP A 71 -9.18 -12.27 -5.63
CA ASP A 71 -10.48 -12.81 -5.19
C ASP A 71 -11.03 -13.88 -6.15
N LYS A 72 -10.71 -13.81 -7.44
CA LYS A 72 -11.12 -14.83 -8.44
C LYS A 72 -10.39 -16.16 -8.30
N THR A 73 -9.35 -16.25 -7.46
CA THR A 73 -8.64 -17.50 -7.21
C THR A 73 -9.41 -18.47 -6.31
N GLY A 74 -10.50 -18.03 -5.68
CA GLY A 74 -11.31 -18.82 -4.75
C GLY A 74 -10.78 -18.82 -3.31
N HIS A 75 -9.64 -18.20 -3.05
CA HIS A 75 -9.15 -17.94 -1.71
C HIS A 75 -9.82 -16.70 -1.10
N HIS A 76 -9.98 -16.70 0.22
CA HIS A 76 -10.57 -15.59 0.94
C HIS A 76 -9.47 -14.68 1.51
N PHE A 77 -9.36 -13.47 0.95
CA PHE A 77 -8.44 -12.44 1.44
C PHE A 77 -9.21 -11.28 2.06
N ALA A 78 -8.69 -10.78 3.19
CA ALA A 78 -9.22 -9.60 3.89
C ALA A 78 -8.24 -8.40 3.83
N GLU A 79 -6.95 -8.67 3.72
CA GLU A 79 -5.90 -7.66 3.66
C GLU A 79 -4.73 -8.11 2.78
N LEU A 80 -4.12 -7.16 2.07
CA LEU A 80 -2.97 -7.38 1.20
C LEU A 80 -2.00 -6.19 1.28
N GLY A 81 -0.71 -6.50 1.36
CA GLY A 81 0.36 -5.55 1.08
C GLY A 81 0.80 -5.73 -0.36
N ILE A 82 0.77 -4.67 -1.16
CA ILE A 82 1.21 -4.70 -2.56
C ILE A 82 2.42 -3.80 -2.65
N ASP A 83 3.56 -4.40 -2.97
CA ASP A 83 4.83 -3.69 -3.09
C ASP A 83 5.04 -3.34 -4.56
N ILE A 84 5.13 -2.03 -4.83
CA ILE A 84 5.17 -1.48 -6.19
C ILE A 84 6.45 -0.67 -6.36
N ALA A 85 7.11 -0.86 -7.52
CA ALA A 85 8.16 0.02 -8.01
C ALA A 85 7.65 0.89 -9.15
N ILE A 86 8.28 2.06 -9.30
CA ILE A 86 8.07 2.99 -10.40
C ILE A 86 9.43 3.24 -11.04
N ASP A 87 9.55 3.04 -12.35
CA ASP A 87 10.78 3.36 -13.09
C ASP A 87 10.84 4.84 -13.52
N GLU A 88 11.96 5.25 -14.11
CA GLU A 88 12.16 6.62 -14.61
C GLU A 88 11.17 7.03 -15.72
N ASN A 89 10.56 6.06 -16.41
CA ASN A 89 9.53 6.27 -17.41
C ASN A 89 8.11 6.23 -16.80
N LYS A 90 8.01 6.22 -15.47
CA LYS A 90 6.76 6.20 -14.68
C LYS A 90 5.93 4.95 -14.92
N LYS A 91 6.58 3.86 -15.35
CA LYS A 91 5.93 2.55 -15.47
C LYS A 91 5.93 1.86 -14.11
N LEU A 92 4.77 1.30 -13.78
CA LEU A 92 4.53 0.60 -12.52
C LEU A 92 4.86 -0.89 -12.66
N TYR A 93 5.51 -1.45 -11.63
CA TYR A 93 5.82 -2.87 -11.53
C TYR A 93 5.39 -3.37 -10.16
N ILE A 94 4.61 -4.45 -10.13
CA ILE A 94 4.35 -5.19 -8.88
C ILE A 94 5.58 -6.06 -8.61
N ILE A 95 6.20 -5.88 -7.44
CA ILE A 95 7.32 -6.69 -6.98
C ILE A 95 6.79 -7.93 -6.27
N GLU A 96 5.91 -7.72 -5.29
CA GLU A 96 5.33 -8.79 -4.49
C GLU A 96 3.94 -8.41 -3.98
N VAL A 97 3.15 -9.43 -3.63
CA VAL A 97 1.87 -9.29 -2.97
C VAL A 97 1.87 -10.17 -1.73
N ASN A 98 1.83 -9.53 -0.56
CA ASN A 98 1.93 -10.17 0.74
C ASN A 98 0.55 -10.34 1.39
N VAL A 99 0.27 -11.57 1.81
CA VAL A 99 -0.79 -11.86 2.77
C VAL A 99 -0.26 -11.59 4.19
N PHE A 100 -1.06 -10.96 5.05
CA PHE A 100 -0.64 -10.51 6.40
C PHE A 100 0.57 -9.55 6.40
N PRO A 101 0.49 -8.43 5.66
CA PRO A 101 1.58 -7.49 5.54
C PRO A 101 1.97 -6.84 6.87
N SER A 102 3.25 -6.50 7.03
CA SER A 102 3.69 -5.68 8.15
C SER A 102 3.27 -4.22 7.94
N PHE A 103 2.59 -3.64 8.93
CA PHE A 103 2.11 -2.25 8.90
C PHE A 103 2.74 -1.37 9.98
N LYS A 104 3.85 -1.82 10.59
CA LYS A 104 4.52 -1.06 11.68
C LYS A 104 5.03 0.31 11.22
N GLY A 105 5.38 0.47 9.94
CA GLY A 105 5.83 1.73 9.36
C GLY A 105 4.80 2.86 9.50
N PHE A 106 3.51 2.55 9.32
CA PHE A 106 2.42 3.52 9.47
C PHE A 106 2.37 4.15 10.87
N LYS A 107 2.85 3.47 11.92
CA LYS A 107 2.87 4.00 13.29
C LYS A 107 3.70 5.28 13.40
N MET A 108 4.78 5.38 12.62
CA MET A 108 5.66 6.56 12.60
C MET A 108 5.13 7.67 11.68
N MET A 109 4.30 7.32 10.69
CA MET A 109 3.74 8.29 9.74
C MET A 109 2.47 8.96 10.29
N ASN A 110 1.48 8.16 10.71
CA ASN A 110 0.20 8.66 11.19
C ASN A 110 -0.48 7.64 12.12
N ARG A 111 -0.71 8.03 13.37
CA ARG A 111 -1.26 7.14 14.41
C ARG A 111 -2.68 6.68 14.08
N ASP A 112 -3.52 7.54 13.54
CA ASP A 112 -4.92 7.22 13.23
C ASP A 112 -5.01 6.25 12.04
N THR A 113 -4.18 6.45 11.03
CA THR A 113 -4.03 5.52 9.90
C THR A 113 -3.56 4.15 10.39
N TYR A 114 -2.54 4.12 11.26
CA TYR A 114 -2.06 2.88 11.87
C TYR A 114 -3.15 2.14 12.66
N LEU A 115 -3.95 2.87 13.45
CA LEU A 115 -5.06 2.28 14.20
C LEU A 115 -6.17 1.78 13.28
N SER A 116 -6.52 2.55 12.25
CA SER A 116 -7.49 2.15 11.22
C SER A 116 -7.07 0.85 10.54
N ILE A 117 -5.82 0.76 10.06
CA ILE A 117 -5.26 -0.46 9.45
C ILE A 117 -5.35 -1.64 10.43
N ARG A 118 -5.08 -1.41 11.71
CA ARG A 118 -5.13 -2.47 12.73
C ARG A 118 -6.55 -2.97 13.00
N TYR A 119 -7.56 -2.09 12.98
CA TYR A 119 -8.93 -2.46 13.34
C TYR A 119 -9.75 -3.01 12.17
N THR A 120 -9.47 -2.58 10.95
CA THR A 120 -10.25 -2.98 9.76
C THR A 120 -10.41 -4.50 9.60
N PRO A 121 -9.36 -5.34 9.74
CA PRO A 121 -9.52 -6.80 9.62
C PRO A 121 -10.44 -7.39 10.70
N ILE A 122 -10.43 -6.81 11.90
CA ILE A 122 -11.30 -7.24 13.02
C ILE A 122 -12.75 -6.84 12.72
N LEU A 123 -12.97 -5.62 12.23
CA LEU A 123 -14.31 -5.16 11.83
C LEU A 123 -14.87 -5.98 10.66
N TYR A 124 -14.02 -6.35 9.71
CA TYR A 124 -14.37 -7.25 8.62
C TYR A 124 -14.76 -8.64 9.13
N ALA A 125 -13.96 -9.24 10.01
CA ALA A 125 -14.27 -10.53 10.62
C ALA A 125 -15.56 -10.50 11.46
N SER A 126 -15.79 -9.41 12.21
CA SER A 126 -17.02 -9.18 12.96
C SER A 126 -18.25 -9.18 12.04
N TYR A 127 -18.16 -8.51 10.89
CA TYR A 127 -19.22 -8.50 9.90
C TYR A 127 -19.50 -9.91 9.33
N LEU A 128 -18.45 -10.67 9.00
CA LEU A 128 -18.60 -12.05 8.53
C LEU A 128 -19.25 -12.97 9.58
N ALA A 129 -19.03 -12.70 10.86
CA ALA A 129 -19.64 -13.41 11.97
C ALA A 129 -21.08 -12.98 12.28
N GLY A 130 -21.61 -11.95 11.61
CA GLY A 130 -22.99 -11.47 11.76
C GLY A 130 -23.21 -10.37 12.80
N PHE A 131 -22.16 -9.61 13.17
CA PHE A 131 -22.24 -8.48 14.12
C PHE A 131 -22.07 -7.09 13.44
#